data_AF-A0A9X8N7H5-F1
#
_entry.id   AF-A0A9X8N7H5-F1
#
_cell.length_a   1.000
_cell.length_b   1.000
_cell.length_c   1.000
_cell.angle_alpha   90.00
_cell.angle_beta   90.00
_cell.angle_gamma   90.00
#
_symmetry.space_group_name_H-M   'P 1'
#
loop_
_entity.id
_entity.type
_entity.pdbx_description
1 polymer ?
#
loop_
_entity_poly.entity_id
_entity_poly.type
_entity_poly.pdbx_seq_one_letter_code
_entity_poly.pdbx_strand_id
1 'polypeptide(L)'
;METKHRRPRTYSLLVTGREWKAINRNYFNSCVWKPALATAGVIAPLDEGSTDGAGVWEPSREHGFHALRHFYASEELEAGESVVSPARWLGHSDPGFTLRKYSHFLPRAGARGSAAIDAIFA
;
A
#
# COMPACT_ATOMS: atom_id res chain seq x y z
N MET A 1 -12.84 7.41 32.68
CA MET A 1 -12.31 8.38 31.68
C MET A 1 -12.75 7.99 30.25
N GLU A 2 -13.96 7.44 30.06
CA GLU A 2 -14.28 6.68 28.84
C GLU A 2 -15.67 7.01 28.28
N THR A 3 -15.98 8.31 28.16
CA THR A 3 -17.26 8.77 27.57
C THR A 3 -17.11 9.97 26.64
N LYS A 4 -15.89 10.51 26.46
CA LYS A 4 -15.66 11.76 25.68
C LYS A 4 -15.40 11.54 24.18
N HIS A 5 -15.21 10.30 23.71
CA HIS A 5 -14.77 10.01 22.32
C HIS A 5 -15.87 9.65 21.31
N ARG A 6 -17.17 9.69 21.67
CA ARG A 6 -18.27 9.30 20.76
C ARG A 6 -19.14 10.45 20.28
N ARG A 7 -18.66 11.70 20.29
CA ARG A 7 -19.38 12.79 19.62
C ARG A 7 -19.12 12.73 18.11
N PRO A 8 -20.16 12.69 17.26
CA PRO A 8 -19.99 12.82 15.82
C PRO A 8 -19.20 14.08 15.50
N ARG A 9 -18.20 13.96 14.63
CA ARG A 9 -17.37 15.07 14.16
C ARG A 9 -17.53 15.16 12.65
N THR A 10 -17.74 16.37 12.16
CA THR A 10 -17.76 16.67 10.73
C THR A 10 -16.38 17.15 10.31
N TYR A 11 -15.85 16.57 9.25
CA TYR A 11 -14.56 16.93 8.67
C TYR A 11 -14.72 17.19 7.18
N SER A 12 -13.97 18.16 6.65
CA SER A 12 -13.82 18.32 5.20
C SER A 12 -12.94 17.20 4.67
N LEU A 13 -13.44 16.49 3.66
CA LEU A 13 -12.72 15.37 3.03
C LEU A 13 -11.81 15.89 1.92
N LEU A 14 -10.55 15.46 1.94
CA LEU A 14 -9.59 15.78 0.86
C LEU A 14 -9.86 14.96 -0.41
N VAL A 15 -10.36 13.73 -0.25
CA VAL A 15 -10.64 12.80 -1.36
C VAL A 15 -12.09 12.39 -1.29
N THR A 16 -12.83 12.64 -2.36
CA THR A 16 -14.27 12.38 -2.46
C THR A 16 -14.61 11.66 -3.75
N GLY A 17 -15.70 10.90 -3.74
CA GLY A 17 -16.25 10.27 -4.94
C GLY A 17 -17.10 11.25 -5.76
N ARG A 18 -17.68 10.78 -6.85
CA ARG A 18 -18.57 11.56 -7.74
C ARG A 18 -19.70 12.29 -7.00
N GLU A 19 -20.18 11.73 -5.89
CA GLU A 19 -21.25 12.31 -5.06
C GLU A 19 -20.75 13.25 -3.94
N TRP A 20 -19.48 13.67 -3.95
CA TRP A 20 -18.85 14.49 -2.90
C TRP A 20 -18.88 13.87 -1.49
N LYS A 21 -19.12 12.56 -1.42
CA LYS A 21 -19.08 11.76 -0.19
C LYS A 21 -17.73 11.05 -0.05
N ALA A 22 -17.50 10.48 1.13
CA ALA A 22 -16.39 9.57 1.36
C ALA A 22 -16.37 8.46 0.30
N ILE A 23 -15.20 8.22 -0.29
CA ILE A 23 -15.04 7.17 -1.29
C ILE A 23 -15.34 5.82 -0.66
N ASN A 24 -16.24 5.06 -1.30
CA ASN A 24 -16.48 3.67 -0.94
C ASN A 24 -15.36 2.78 -1.49
N ARG A 25 -14.80 1.91 -0.64
CA ARG A 25 -13.69 1.00 -1.02
C ARG A 25 -14.03 0.07 -2.19
N ASN A 26 -15.26 -0.42 -2.28
CA ASN A 26 -15.66 -1.36 -3.33
C ASN A 26 -15.82 -0.64 -4.66
N TYR A 27 -16.42 0.56 -4.63
CA TYR A 27 -16.49 1.43 -5.81
C TYR A 27 -15.09 1.78 -6.33
N PHE A 28 -14.21 2.26 -5.45
CA PHE A 28 -12.84 2.59 -5.84
C PHE A 28 -12.12 1.38 -6.44
N ASN A 29 -12.23 0.22 -5.79
CA ASN A 29 -11.59 -1.00 -6.27
C ASN A 29 -12.06 -1.40 -7.67
N SER A 30 -13.38 -1.45 -7.90
CA SER A 30 -13.94 -1.95 -9.16
C SER A 30 -13.96 -0.91 -10.28
N CYS A 31 -14.14 0.38 -9.98
CA CYS A 31 -14.33 1.42 -10.98
C CYS A 31 -13.09 2.28 -11.24
N VAL A 32 -12.10 2.27 -10.35
CA VAL A 32 -10.88 3.08 -10.50
C VAL A 32 -9.65 2.20 -10.52
N TRP A 33 -9.48 1.36 -9.49
CA TRP A 33 -8.26 0.60 -9.29
C TRP A 33 -8.06 -0.52 -10.32
N LYS A 34 -9.02 -1.43 -10.48
CA LYS A 34 -8.91 -2.53 -11.44
C LYS A 34 -8.79 -2.06 -12.91
N PRO A 35 -9.57 -1.07 -13.38
CA PRO A 35 -9.34 -0.47 -14.69
C PRO A 35 -7.92 0.09 -14.88
N ALA A 36 -7.38 0.76 -13.85
CA ALA A 36 -6.01 1.28 -13.90
C ALA A 36 -4.97 0.15 -13.99
N LEU A 37 -5.14 -0.93 -13.21
CA LEU A 37 -4.27 -2.11 -13.30
C LEU A 37 -4.32 -2.78 -14.67
N ALA A 38 -5.51 -2.93 -15.25
CA ALA A 38 -5.67 -3.51 -16.58
C ALA A 38 -5.03 -2.63 -17.66
N THR A 39 -5.22 -1.31 -17.56
CA THR A 39 -4.58 -0.34 -18.46
C THR A 39 -3.06 -0.36 -18.34
N ALA A 40 -2.54 -0.57 -17.13
CA ALA A 40 -1.11 -0.73 -16.87
C ALA A 40 -0.57 -2.12 -17.25
N GLY A 41 -1.42 -3.05 -17.72
CA GLY A 41 -1.04 -4.41 -18.08
C GLY A 41 -0.69 -5.32 -16.91
N VAL A 42 -1.07 -4.95 -15.68
CA VAL A 42 -0.80 -5.74 -14.46
C VAL A 42 -1.79 -6.90 -14.32
N ILE A 43 -3.02 -6.73 -14.80
CA ILE A 43 -4.07 -7.75 -14.82
C ILE A 43 -4.71 -7.80 -16.21
N ALA A 44 -5.42 -8.88 -16.52
CA ALA A 44 -6.21 -8.97 -17.73
C ALA A 44 -7.33 -7.90 -17.77
N PRO A 45 -7.68 -7.39 -18.96
CA PRO A 45 -8.87 -6.56 -19.15
C PRO A 45 -10.14 -7.26 -18.65
N LEU A 46 -11.17 -6.45 -18.36
CA LEU A 46 -12.45 -6.97 -17.90
C LEU A 46 -13.02 -7.95 -18.94
N ASP A 47 -13.35 -9.15 -18.50
CA ASP A 47 -14.07 -10.09 -19.35
C ASP A 47 -15.53 -9.65 -19.48
N GLU A 48 -15.87 -9.08 -20.64
CA GLU A 48 -17.23 -8.64 -20.99
C GLU A 48 -18.13 -9.81 -21.41
N GLY A 49 -17.58 -11.03 -21.53
CA GLY A 49 -18.28 -12.23 -22.00
C GLY A 49 -19.12 -12.95 -20.95
N SER A 50 -19.31 -12.41 -19.75
CA SER A 50 -20.16 -13.05 -18.75
C SER A 50 -21.63 -13.00 -19.18
N THR A 51 -22.31 -14.15 -19.16
CA THR A 51 -23.72 -14.33 -19.54
C THR A 51 -24.70 -13.46 -18.76
N ASP A 52 -24.24 -12.85 -17.65
CA ASP A 52 -25.06 -12.09 -16.71
C ASP A 52 -24.90 -10.56 -16.88
N GLY A 53 -24.12 -10.11 -17.87
CA GLY A 53 -23.88 -8.69 -18.15
C GLY A 53 -23.06 -7.94 -17.10
N ALA A 54 -22.58 -8.64 -16.06
CA ALA A 54 -21.67 -8.12 -15.06
C ALA A 54 -20.26 -8.66 -15.36
N GLY A 55 -19.44 -7.85 -16.03
CA GLY A 55 -18.06 -8.24 -16.35
C GLY A 55 -17.31 -8.66 -15.09
N VAL A 56 -16.54 -9.75 -15.18
CA VAL A 56 -15.79 -10.31 -14.06
C VAL A 56 -14.33 -9.96 -14.21
N TRP A 57 -13.81 -9.24 -13.23
CA TRP A 57 -12.38 -8.94 -13.17
C TRP A 57 -11.57 -10.14 -12.70
N GLU A 58 -10.38 -10.30 -13.25
CA GLU A 58 -9.37 -11.25 -12.76
C GLU A 58 -9.17 -11.14 -11.23
N PRO A 59 -9.09 -12.28 -10.50
CA PRO A 59 -8.71 -12.32 -9.10
C PRO A 59 -7.29 -11.77 -8.88
N SER A 60 -7.20 -10.56 -8.35
CA SER A 60 -5.93 -9.80 -8.24
C SER A 60 -5.66 -9.33 -6.80
N ARG A 61 -5.82 -10.24 -5.83
CA ARG A 61 -5.69 -9.90 -4.40
C ARG A 61 -4.31 -9.34 -4.05
N GLU A 62 -3.27 -9.89 -4.66
CA GLU A 62 -1.88 -9.44 -4.49
C GLU A 62 -1.62 -8.04 -5.07
N HIS A 63 -2.39 -7.64 -6.09
CA HIS A 63 -2.34 -6.31 -6.68
C HIS A 63 -3.38 -5.34 -6.10
N GLY A 64 -3.99 -5.65 -4.94
CA GLY A 64 -4.91 -4.73 -4.29
C GLY A 64 -4.25 -3.39 -3.96
N PHE A 65 -5.03 -2.34 -3.72
CA PHE A 65 -4.50 -0.98 -3.46
C PHE A 65 -3.46 -0.91 -2.32
N HIS A 66 -3.53 -1.85 -1.37
CA HIS A 66 -2.52 -1.96 -0.30
C HIS A 66 -1.11 -2.30 -0.79
N ALA A 67 -0.98 -2.88 -1.99
CA ALA A 67 0.31 -3.14 -2.63
C ALA A 67 1.15 -1.86 -2.81
N LEU A 68 0.53 -0.71 -3.05
CA LEU A 68 1.25 0.58 -3.11
C LEU A 68 1.92 0.94 -1.80
N ARG A 69 1.25 0.66 -0.67
CA ARG A 69 1.84 0.86 0.65
C ARG A 69 3.01 -0.11 0.89
N HIS A 70 2.91 -1.31 0.33
CA HIS A 70 4.03 -2.26 0.40
C HIS A 70 5.21 -1.78 -0.44
N PHE A 71 4.96 -1.38 -1.68
CA PHE A 71 5.96 -0.83 -2.59
C PHE A 71 6.69 0.37 -1.96
N TYR A 72 5.97 1.37 -1.47
CA TYR A 72 6.57 2.54 -0.82
C TYR A 72 7.51 2.17 0.33
N ALA A 73 7.07 1.29 1.22
CA ALA A 73 7.88 0.87 2.35
C ALA A 73 9.13 0.07 1.92
N SER A 74 8.99 -0.80 0.92
CA SER A 74 10.11 -1.57 0.38
C SER A 74 11.15 -0.67 -0.28
N GLU A 75 10.73 0.31 -1.09
CA GLU A 75 11.64 1.25 -1.76
C GLU A 75 12.44 2.11 -0.77
N GLU A 76 11.80 2.63 0.29
CA GLU A 76 12.49 3.41 1.34
C GLU A 76 13.55 2.57 2.06
N LEU A 77 13.21 1.33 2.41
CA LEU A 77 14.15 0.40 3.04
C LEU A 77 15.29 0.02 2.06
N GLU A 78 14.97 -0.17 0.79
CA GLU A 78 15.98 -0.37 -0.24
C GLU A 78 16.82 0.89 -0.48
N ALA A 79 16.32 2.10 -0.28
CA ALA A 79 17.14 3.32 -0.30
C ALA A 79 18.11 3.40 0.89
N GLY A 80 17.96 2.53 1.89
CA GLY A 80 18.81 2.49 3.09
C GLY A 80 18.22 3.28 4.26
N GLU A 81 16.94 3.64 4.20
CA GLU A 81 16.24 4.30 5.28
C GLU A 81 16.15 3.38 6.52
N SER A 82 16.13 3.99 7.70
CA SER A 82 15.96 3.26 8.95
C SER A 82 14.57 2.62 9.02
N VAL A 83 14.48 1.37 9.47
CA VAL A 83 13.20 0.65 9.69
C VAL A 83 12.22 1.42 10.59
N VAL A 84 12.75 2.29 11.47
CA VAL A 84 11.96 3.13 12.36
C VAL A 84 11.17 4.20 11.58
N SER A 85 11.73 4.75 10.50
CA SER A 85 11.12 5.87 9.77
C SER A 85 9.85 5.43 9.03
N PRO A 86 9.84 4.37 8.19
CA PRO A 86 8.61 3.85 7.60
C PRO A 86 7.62 3.36 8.66
N ALA A 87 8.09 2.74 9.76
CA ALA A 87 7.20 2.33 10.84
C ALA A 87 6.41 3.52 11.41
N ARG A 88 7.07 4.66 11.62
CA ARG A 88 6.44 5.89 12.11
C ARG A 88 5.52 6.53 11.07
N TRP A 89 5.96 6.69 9.82
CA TRP A 89 5.16 7.32 8.76
C TRP A 89 3.90 6.52 8.43
N LEU A 90 4.02 5.20 8.47
CA LEU A 90 2.93 4.28 8.22
C LEU A 90 2.03 4.11 9.46
N GLY A 91 2.45 4.59 10.64
CA GLY A 91 1.67 4.50 11.87
C GLY A 91 1.63 3.08 12.45
N HIS A 92 2.69 2.29 12.25
CA HIS A 92 2.84 1.00 12.92
C HIS A 92 3.25 1.21 14.37
N SER A 93 2.45 0.68 15.30
CA SER A 93 2.70 0.76 16.75
C SER A 93 3.91 -0.09 17.18
N ASP A 94 4.25 -1.12 16.40
CA ASP A 94 5.40 -2.00 16.62
C ASP A 94 6.37 -1.94 15.42
N PRO A 95 7.60 -1.43 15.58
CA PRO A 95 8.62 -1.43 14.54
C PRO A 95 9.00 -2.86 14.06
N GLY A 96 8.87 -3.88 14.91
CA GLY A 96 9.11 -5.27 14.56
C GLY A 96 8.11 -5.84 13.54
N PHE A 97 6.90 -5.28 13.47
CA PHE A 97 5.92 -5.58 12.42
C PHE A 97 6.42 -5.11 11.04
N THR A 98 7.04 -3.93 10.97
CA THR A 98 7.63 -3.38 9.74
C THR A 98 8.77 -4.28 9.24
N LEU A 99 9.70 -4.66 10.12
CA LEU A 99 10.82 -5.51 9.70
C LEU A 99 10.35 -6.87 9.17
N ARG A 100 9.44 -7.57 9.86
CA ARG A 100 8.88 -8.85 9.40
C ARG A 100 8.09 -8.75 8.10
N LYS A 101 7.42 -7.61 7.87
CA LYS A 101 6.60 -7.38 6.68
C LYS A 101 7.44 -7.08 5.43
N TYR A 102 8.64 -6.51 5.61
CA TYR A 102 9.44 -5.98 4.51
C TYR A 102 10.84 -6.60 4.35
N SER A 103 11.28 -7.45 5.28
CA SER A 103 12.60 -8.10 5.24
C SER A 103 12.85 -8.90 3.95
N HIS A 104 11.81 -9.46 3.34
CA HIS A 104 11.92 -10.21 2.09
C HIS A 104 12.28 -9.36 0.86
N PHE A 105 12.15 -8.03 0.95
CA PHE A 105 12.49 -7.08 -0.12
C PHE A 105 13.88 -6.44 0.05
N LEU A 106 14.70 -6.96 0.98
CA LEU A 106 16.05 -6.46 1.27
C LEU A 106 17.16 -7.42 0.80
N PRO A 107 17.21 -7.88 -0.46
CA PRO A 107 18.16 -8.88 -0.91
C PRO A 107 19.63 -8.41 -0.86
N ARG A 108 19.89 -7.09 -0.78
CA ARG A 108 21.23 -6.50 -0.71
C ARG A 108 21.56 -5.77 0.60
N ALA A 109 20.73 -5.92 1.65
CA ALA A 109 20.94 -5.17 2.90
C ALA A 109 22.30 -5.45 3.58
N GLY A 110 22.85 -6.66 3.42
CA GLY A 110 24.17 -7.01 3.97
C GLY A 110 25.35 -6.36 3.25
N ALA A 111 25.25 -6.14 1.92
CA ALA A 111 26.36 -5.63 1.11
C ALA A 111 26.70 -4.17 1.44
N ARG A 112 25.68 -3.35 1.73
CA ARG A 112 25.88 -1.95 2.18
C ARG A 112 26.46 -1.88 3.58
N GLY A 113 26.00 -2.74 4.49
CA GLY A 113 26.56 -2.84 5.84
C GLY A 113 28.05 -3.19 5.80
N SER A 114 28.44 -4.17 4.98
CA SER A 114 29.85 -4.54 4.81
C SER A 114 30.69 -3.39 4.26
N ALA A 115 30.23 -2.74 3.17
CA ALA A 115 30.96 -1.62 2.56
C ALA A 115 31.13 -0.42 3.51
N ALA A 116 30.14 -0.15 4.36
CA ALA A 116 30.23 0.92 5.36
C ALA A 116 31.28 0.61 6.44
N ILE A 117 31.40 -0.66 6.85
CA ILE A 117 32.44 -1.11 7.79
C ILE A 117 33.82 -1.04 7.11
N ASP A 118 33.94 -1.51 5.88
CA ASP A 118 35.20 -1.45 5.12
C ASP A 118 35.71 -0.01 4.98
N ALA A 119 34.81 0.97 4.78
CA ALA A 119 35.16 2.38 4.70
C ALA A 119 35.63 3.01 6.02
N ILE A 120 35.26 2.44 7.18
CA ILE A 120 35.74 2.92 8.50
C ILE A 120 37.19 2.47 8.75
N PHE A 121 37.60 1.36 8.15
CA PHE A 121 38.91 0.75 8.33
C PHE A 121 39.85 0.93 7.12
N ALA A 122 39.45 1.71 6.12
CA ALA A 122 40.25 2.11 4.96
C ALA A 122 41.06 3.39 5.23
#